data_AF-A0A349IQS7-F1
#
_entry.id   AF-A0A349IQS7-F1
#
_cell.length_a   1.000
_cell.length_b   1.000
_cell.length_c   1.000
_cell.angle_alpha   90.00
_cell.angle_beta   90.00
_cell.angle_gamma   90.00
#
_symmetry.space_group_name_H-M   'P 1'
#
loop_
_entity.id
_entity.type
_entity.pdbx_description
1 polymer ?
#
loop_
_entity_poly.entity_id
_entity_poly.type
_entity_poly.pdbx_seq_one_letter_code
_entity_poly.pdbx_strand_id
1 'polypeptide(L)'
;MKEEKQKKIQQESQKDFSYALNESGDYRESWRIFRIMAEFVEGYQFLSKLEREVTVLGSARFKEDDSYYQIARDLGVLLGKNGFTTLTGGGPGVMEAANRGAFEVGGKSVGINIQLPFEQRINPYVRESTAFYYFFTRKVMLTSPANAFVYFPGGFGTMDEFFEVVDLMELHKMERSPIVLVGSDYWNPLISFLKEKSCAIGSVPSRDIDDWHVVDSAQEAYAYIKDTKDRKPVCELSPSSFHCEGQVDWKVFRIMAELVEGFEFLTGLVEDVTVLGTKSVHVDSQYYDAAYALGQQLAENGFATVTGGGPGIMEAANKGAFENGGDSIGVNMKFGSRERVNPYVKRAIGFQFPFTRKLILTAPSKAFVFFPGGFGTLHQLFEVLTLIQTKKMQKVPIILYGHDFWEPLHGFIKKIFVHNFETINDEDDELYEIVDDVSTAMDIIKEFRKS
;
A
#
# COMPACT_ATOMS: atom_id res chain seq x y z
N MET A 1 -0.19 12.55 -37.34
CA MET A 1 -1.18 11.73 -36.60
C MET A 1 -0.62 10.87 -35.46
N LYS A 2 0.22 9.83 -35.67
CA LYS A 2 0.77 9.02 -34.54
C LYS A 2 1.67 9.84 -33.60
N GLU A 3 2.62 10.59 -34.17
CA GLU A 3 3.54 11.44 -33.40
C GLU A 3 2.84 12.62 -32.68
N GLU A 4 1.83 13.24 -33.31
CA GLU A 4 1.07 14.33 -32.67
C GLU A 4 0.22 13.83 -31.50
N LYS A 5 -0.37 12.63 -31.62
CA LYS A 5 -1.16 12.03 -30.54
C LYS A 5 -0.26 11.60 -29.38
N GLN A 6 0.92 11.05 -29.65
CA GLN A 6 1.95 10.79 -28.64
C GLN A 6 2.44 12.08 -27.97
N LYS A 7 2.73 13.14 -28.74
CA LYS A 7 3.10 14.45 -28.19
C LYS A 7 2.01 15.04 -27.30
N LYS A 8 0.73 14.87 -27.64
CA LYS A 8 -0.40 15.35 -26.83
C LYS A 8 -0.56 14.57 -25.52
N ILE A 9 -0.42 13.24 -25.53
CA ILE A 9 -0.41 12.40 -24.32
C ILE A 9 0.80 12.76 -23.44
N GLN A 10 1.96 12.97 -24.07
CA GLN A 10 3.17 13.39 -23.37
C GLN A 10 3.01 14.79 -22.76
N GLN A 11 2.33 15.72 -23.44
CA GLN A 11 1.96 17.04 -22.90
C GLN A 11 0.93 16.96 -21.76
N GLU A 12 -0.08 16.07 -21.84
CA GLU A 12 -1.03 15.83 -20.74
C GLU A 12 -0.34 15.21 -19.51
N SER A 13 0.70 14.40 -19.72
CA SER A 13 1.57 13.88 -18.64
C SER A 13 2.60 14.89 -18.11
N GLN A 14 2.99 15.88 -18.93
CA GLN A 14 3.91 16.99 -18.61
C GLN A 14 3.16 18.26 -18.20
N LYS A 15 2.18 18.17 -17.29
CA LYS A 15 1.74 19.40 -16.58
C LYS A 15 2.93 19.92 -15.78
N ASP A 16 3.55 21.02 -16.22
CA ASP A 16 4.70 21.63 -15.57
C ASP A 16 4.29 22.26 -14.24
N PHE A 17 4.63 21.57 -13.16
CA PHE A 17 4.41 21.99 -11.78
C PHE A 17 5.73 22.32 -11.07
N SER A 18 6.75 22.77 -11.81
CA SER A 18 8.08 23.13 -11.29
C SER A 18 8.08 24.08 -10.09
N TYR A 19 7.00 24.84 -9.86
CA TYR A 19 6.79 25.61 -8.63
C TYR A 19 6.71 24.78 -7.34
N ALA A 20 6.48 23.47 -7.41
CA ALA A 20 6.35 22.56 -6.26
C ALA A 20 7.65 21.80 -5.91
N LEU A 21 8.71 21.95 -6.70
CA LEU A 21 10.00 21.27 -6.44
C LEU A 21 10.75 21.81 -5.21
N ASN A 22 10.24 22.87 -4.58
CA ASN A 22 10.76 23.46 -3.35
C ASN A 22 10.00 23.09 -2.07
N GLU A 23 9.07 22.11 -2.10
CA GLU A 23 8.46 21.56 -0.88
C GLU A 23 9.45 20.60 -0.17
N SER A 24 10.61 21.12 0.21
CA SER A 24 11.54 20.49 1.17
C SER A 24 11.15 20.85 2.63
N GLY A 25 9.87 21.09 2.88
CA GLY A 25 9.35 21.59 4.15
C GLY A 25 8.07 20.88 4.54
N ASP A 26 8.06 20.37 5.77
CA ASP A 26 6.90 20.11 6.63
C ASP A 26 5.61 19.50 6.00
N TYR A 27 5.22 18.32 6.46
CA TYR A 27 3.93 17.67 6.15
C TYR A 27 2.70 18.53 6.46
N ARG A 28 2.88 19.60 7.25
CA ARG A 28 1.84 20.53 7.71
C ARG A 28 1.55 21.71 6.76
N GLU A 29 2.24 21.83 5.61
CA GLU A 29 1.95 22.93 4.68
C GLU A 29 0.55 22.79 4.05
N SER A 30 -0.36 23.72 4.39
CA SER A 30 -1.79 23.67 4.03
C SER A 30 -2.07 23.63 2.52
N TRP A 31 -1.12 24.06 1.68
CA TRP A 31 -1.23 24.01 0.22
C TRP A 31 -1.21 22.58 -0.34
N ARG A 32 -0.53 21.65 0.35
CA ARG A 32 -0.45 20.25 -0.05
C ARG A 32 -1.83 19.58 -0.11
N ILE A 33 -2.70 19.94 0.83
CA ILE A 33 -4.07 19.43 0.90
C ILE A 33 -4.83 19.77 -0.39
N PHE A 34 -4.75 21.01 -0.87
CA PHE A 34 -5.43 21.41 -2.10
C PHE A 34 -4.94 20.61 -3.32
N ARG A 35 -3.64 20.32 -3.41
CA ARG A 35 -3.09 19.45 -4.47
C ARG A 35 -3.61 18.02 -4.34
N ILE A 36 -3.57 17.44 -3.14
CA ILE A 36 -4.12 16.10 -2.88
C ILE A 36 -5.58 16.02 -3.32
N MET A 37 -6.37 17.05 -3.01
CA MET A 37 -7.77 17.09 -3.41
C MET A 37 -7.94 17.21 -4.92
N ALA A 38 -7.14 18.05 -5.58
CA ALA A 38 -7.16 18.15 -7.04
C ALA A 38 -6.82 16.80 -7.70
N GLU A 39 -5.81 16.10 -7.19
CA GLU A 39 -5.44 14.77 -7.67
C GLU A 39 -6.54 13.74 -7.49
N PHE A 40 -7.23 13.74 -6.34
CA PHE A 40 -8.38 12.86 -6.15
C PHE A 40 -9.49 13.17 -7.15
N VAL A 41 -9.85 14.44 -7.33
CA VAL A 41 -10.90 14.84 -8.28
C VAL A 41 -10.52 14.45 -9.71
N GLU A 42 -9.31 14.80 -10.17
CA GLU A 42 -8.84 14.48 -11.52
C GLU A 42 -8.74 12.96 -11.74
N GLY A 43 -8.21 12.23 -10.76
CA GLY A 43 -8.07 10.77 -10.83
C GLY A 43 -9.42 10.06 -10.91
N TYR A 44 -10.38 10.41 -10.04
CA TYR A 44 -11.71 9.82 -10.11
C TYR A 44 -12.44 10.20 -11.40
N GLN A 45 -12.39 11.46 -11.85
CA GLN A 45 -12.99 11.84 -13.14
C GLN A 45 -12.37 11.12 -14.34
N PHE A 46 -11.09 10.74 -14.24
CA PHE A 46 -10.44 9.91 -15.24
C PHE A 46 -10.96 8.47 -15.20
N LEU A 47 -10.98 7.85 -14.02
CA LEU A 47 -11.48 6.48 -13.83
C LEU A 47 -12.96 6.34 -14.18
N SER A 48 -13.79 7.36 -13.97
CA SER A 48 -15.24 7.30 -14.26
C SER A 48 -15.59 7.09 -15.73
N LYS A 49 -14.62 7.20 -16.63
CA LYS A 49 -14.78 7.01 -18.08
C LYS A 49 -14.35 5.61 -18.53
N LEU A 50 -13.76 4.85 -17.62
CA LEU A 50 -13.28 3.51 -17.84
C LEU A 50 -14.40 2.52 -17.51
N GLU A 51 -14.31 1.35 -18.14
CA GLU A 51 -15.25 0.25 -18.02
C GLU A 51 -14.44 -1.04 -18.19
N ARG A 52 -14.86 -2.12 -17.55
CA ARG A 52 -14.22 -3.45 -17.62
C ARG A 52 -12.73 -3.41 -17.30
N GLU A 53 -12.36 -2.68 -16.26
CA GLU A 53 -10.97 -2.49 -15.86
C GLU A 53 -10.36 -3.77 -15.30
N VAL A 54 -9.17 -4.09 -15.78
CA VAL A 54 -8.30 -5.10 -15.18
C VAL A 54 -6.99 -4.41 -14.85
N THR A 55 -6.69 -4.32 -13.56
CA THR A 55 -5.44 -3.73 -13.09
C THR A 55 -4.34 -4.78 -13.10
N VAL A 56 -3.26 -4.50 -13.85
CA VAL A 56 -2.09 -5.38 -13.96
C VAL A 56 -0.88 -4.70 -13.31
N LEU A 57 -0.30 -5.35 -12.30
CA LEU A 57 0.81 -4.84 -11.49
C LEU A 57 1.96 -5.84 -11.48
N GLY A 58 3.19 -5.34 -11.29
CA GLY A 58 4.40 -6.16 -11.25
C GLY A 58 5.68 -5.35 -11.42
N SER A 59 6.80 -6.06 -11.54
CA SER A 59 8.13 -5.46 -11.64
C SER A 59 8.29 -4.53 -12.84
N ALA A 60 8.96 -3.40 -12.60
CA ALA A 60 9.43 -2.49 -13.64
C ALA A 60 10.74 -2.96 -14.30
N ARG A 61 11.37 -4.02 -13.79
CA ARG A 61 12.73 -4.46 -14.18
C ARG A 61 12.77 -5.55 -15.25
N PHE A 62 11.68 -6.29 -15.46
CA PHE A 62 11.65 -7.35 -16.47
C PHE A 62 11.73 -6.77 -17.88
N LYS A 63 12.64 -7.30 -18.69
CA LYS A 63 12.89 -6.83 -20.06
C LYS A 63 12.05 -7.62 -21.06
N GLU A 64 12.05 -7.20 -22.33
CA GLU A 64 11.27 -7.86 -23.37
C GLU A 64 11.59 -9.35 -23.54
N ASP A 65 12.82 -9.79 -23.24
CA ASP A 65 13.24 -11.19 -23.33
C ASP A 65 12.85 -12.05 -22.12
N ASP A 66 12.32 -11.44 -21.05
CA ASP A 66 11.87 -12.13 -19.85
C ASP A 66 10.53 -12.87 -20.06
N SER A 67 10.38 -14.05 -19.46
CA SER A 67 9.17 -14.85 -19.58
C SER A 67 7.93 -14.14 -19.00
N TYR A 68 8.05 -13.43 -17.89
CA TYR A 68 6.94 -12.70 -17.29
C TYR A 68 6.55 -11.48 -18.11
N TYR A 69 7.50 -10.84 -18.80
CA TYR A 69 7.17 -9.81 -19.79
C TYR A 69 6.31 -10.41 -20.92
N GLN A 70 6.69 -11.56 -21.47
CA GLN A 70 5.89 -12.21 -22.53
C GLN A 70 4.50 -12.62 -22.04
N ILE A 71 4.39 -13.21 -20.85
CA ILE A 71 3.09 -13.57 -20.25
C ILE A 71 2.21 -12.33 -20.04
N ALA A 72 2.78 -11.23 -19.53
CA ALA A 72 2.05 -9.97 -19.33
C ALA A 72 1.56 -9.38 -20.67
N ARG A 73 2.39 -9.44 -21.72
CA ARG A 73 2.00 -9.02 -23.07
C ARG A 73 0.89 -9.88 -23.66
N ASP A 74 0.99 -11.20 -23.53
CA ASP A 74 -0.05 -12.12 -23.99
C ASP A 74 -1.37 -11.90 -23.24
N LEU A 75 -1.31 -11.64 -21.93
CA LEU A 75 -2.48 -11.28 -21.15
C LEU A 75 -3.08 -9.95 -21.65
N GLY A 76 -2.26 -8.93 -21.89
CA GLY A 76 -2.71 -7.67 -22.49
C GLY A 76 -3.42 -7.87 -23.84
N VAL A 77 -2.90 -8.75 -24.70
CA VAL A 77 -3.55 -9.15 -25.96
C VAL A 77 -4.93 -9.77 -25.72
N LEU A 78 -5.04 -10.69 -24.76
CA LEU A 78 -6.31 -11.33 -24.41
C LEU A 78 -7.32 -10.33 -23.86
N LEU A 79 -6.90 -9.47 -22.94
CA LEU A 79 -7.75 -8.42 -22.36
C LEU A 79 -8.26 -7.47 -23.45
N GLY A 80 -7.35 -6.93 -24.27
CA GLY A 80 -7.68 -5.99 -25.35
C GLY A 80 -8.62 -6.58 -26.40
N LYS A 81 -8.42 -7.84 -26.83
CA LYS A 81 -9.30 -8.52 -27.79
C LYS A 81 -10.72 -8.73 -27.27
N ASN A 82 -10.87 -8.87 -25.95
CA ASN A 82 -12.16 -9.18 -25.31
C ASN A 82 -12.83 -7.95 -24.68
N GLY A 83 -12.33 -6.75 -25.00
CA GLY A 83 -12.96 -5.49 -24.61
C GLY A 83 -12.74 -5.07 -23.16
N PHE A 84 -11.75 -5.64 -22.48
CA PHE A 84 -11.32 -5.17 -21.16
C PHE A 84 -10.39 -3.96 -21.29
N THR A 85 -10.47 -3.04 -20.33
CA THR A 85 -9.53 -1.94 -20.18
C THR A 85 -8.30 -2.43 -19.40
N THR A 86 -7.13 -2.44 -20.03
CA THR A 86 -5.88 -2.81 -19.36
C THR A 86 -5.31 -1.59 -18.66
N LEU A 87 -5.36 -1.58 -17.33
CA LEU A 87 -4.89 -0.50 -16.48
C LEU A 87 -3.59 -0.92 -15.77
N THR A 88 -2.57 -0.08 -15.84
CA THR A 88 -1.27 -0.32 -15.19
C THR A 88 -0.74 0.96 -14.55
N GLY A 89 0.40 0.87 -13.87
CA GLY A 89 1.14 2.02 -13.38
C GLY A 89 1.87 2.85 -14.45
N GLY A 90 1.82 2.43 -15.73
CA GLY A 90 2.34 3.15 -16.90
C GLY A 90 3.86 3.19 -17.09
N GLY A 91 4.62 2.54 -16.20
CA GLY A 91 6.07 2.40 -16.28
C GLY A 91 6.54 1.27 -17.22
N PRO A 92 7.85 0.95 -17.22
CA PRO A 92 8.43 -0.15 -17.97
C PRO A 92 8.08 -1.53 -17.37
N GLY A 93 8.66 -2.59 -17.92
CA GLY A 93 8.52 -3.96 -17.41
C GLY A 93 7.14 -4.55 -17.62
N VAL A 94 6.59 -5.22 -16.60
CA VAL A 94 5.26 -5.87 -16.66
C VAL A 94 4.18 -4.88 -17.09
N MET A 95 4.24 -3.65 -16.58
CA MET A 95 3.29 -2.59 -16.91
C MET A 95 3.31 -2.29 -18.42
N GLU A 96 4.51 -2.08 -18.97
CA GLU A 96 4.69 -1.88 -20.40
C GLU A 96 4.22 -3.06 -21.22
N ALA A 97 4.58 -4.28 -20.83
CA ALA A 97 4.19 -5.50 -21.53
C ALA A 97 2.66 -5.63 -21.65
N ALA A 98 1.94 -5.49 -20.53
CA ALA A 98 0.48 -5.54 -20.51
C ALA A 98 -0.15 -4.43 -21.37
N ASN A 99 0.34 -3.18 -21.24
CA ASN A 99 -0.11 -2.07 -22.08
C ASN A 99 0.15 -2.34 -23.57
N ARG A 100 1.33 -2.87 -23.91
CA ARG A 100 1.73 -3.24 -25.27
C ARG A 100 0.81 -4.28 -25.87
N GLY A 101 0.53 -5.35 -25.14
CA GLY A 101 -0.37 -6.41 -25.60
C GLY A 101 -1.75 -5.86 -25.96
N ALA A 102 -2.34 -5.05 -25.06
CA ALA A 102 -3.63 -4.42 -25.31
C ALA A 102 -3.57 -3.41 -26.48
N PHE A 103 -2.49 -2.63 -26.57
CA PHE A 103 -2.29 -1.65 -27.62
C PHE A 103 -2.21 -2.27 -29.01
N GLU A 104 -1.47 -3.37 -29.16
CA GLU A 104 -1.22 -4.06 -30.44
C GLU A 104 -2.50 -4.58 -31.09
N VAL A 105 -3.51 -4.92 -30.28
CA VAL A 105 -4.81 -5.44 -30.76
C VAL A 105 -5.91 -4.40 -30.84
N GLY A 106 -5.60 -3.12 -30.64
CA GLY A 106 -6.64 -2.08 -30.68
C GLY A 106 -7.35 -1.82 -29.35
N GLY A 107 -6.99 -2.50 -28.25
CA GLY A 107 -7.65 -2.39 -26.94
C GLY A 107 -7.40 -1.09 -26.19
N LYS A 108 -8.17 -0.86 -25.11
CA LYS A 108 -7.96 0.28 -24.19
C LYS A 108 -6.75 -0.03 -23.30
N SER A 109 -5.74 0.83 -23.37
CA SER A 109 -4.47 0.71 -22.64
C SER A 109 -4.24 1.99 -21.85
N VAL A 110 -4.26 1.85 -20.52
CA VAL A 110 -4.32 2.97 -19.56
C VAL A 110 -3.11 2.93 -18.63
N GLY A 111 -2.53 4.10 -18.34
CA GLY A 111 -1.44 4.27 -17.38
C GLY A 111 -1.75 5.30 -16.30
N ILE A 112 -1.69 4.89 -15.02
CA ILE A 112 -1.81 5.76 -13.85
C ILE A 112 -0.39 6.08 -13.35
N ASN A 113 0.18 7.20 -13.82
CA ASN A 113 1.60 7.51 -13.66
C ASN A 113 1.91 8.29 -12.37
N ILE A 114 3.18 8.25 -11.95
CA ILE A 114 3.75 9.15 -10.94
C ILE A 114 4.65 10.20 -11.60
N GLN A 115 4.64 11.43 -11.08
CA GLN A 115 5.58 12.49 -11.43
C GLN A 115 6.85 12.32 -10.59
N LEU A 116 7.97 12.02 -11.24
CA LEU A 116 9.28 11.93 -10.60
C LEU A 116 10.16 13.10 -11.08
N PRO A 117 11.03 13.65 -10.20
CA PRO A 117 11.87 14.80 -10.53
C PRO A 117 12.91 14.50 -11.62
N PHE A 118 13.31 13.23 -11.77
CA PHE A 118 14.19 12.76 -12.83
C PHE A 118 13.66 11.41 -13.33
N GLU A 119 13.62 11.22 -14.65
CA GLU A 119 13.10 10.03 -15.34
C GLU A 119 11.58 9.80 -15.24
N GLN A 120 10.84 10.36 -16.21
CA GLN A 120 9.49 9.92 -16.54
C GLN A 120 9.50 9.31 -17.94
N ARG A 121 9.39 7.99 -18.02
CA ARG A 121 9.05 7.29 -19.27
C ARG A 121 7.73 6.58 -19.07
N ILE A 122 6.64 7.31 -19.31
CA ILE A 122 5.40 6.65 -19.70
C ILE A 122 5.74 5.73 -20.87
N ASN A 123 5.38 4.46 -20.75
CA ASN A 123 5.70 3.52 -21.80
C ASN A 123 4.94 3.88 -23.09
N PRO A 124 5.50 3.60 -24.29
CA PRO A 124 4.95 4.10 -25.56
C PRO A 124 3.62 3.46 -25.97
N TYR A 125 3.13 2.49 -25.21
CA TYR A 125 1.92 1.72 -25.49
C TYR A 125 0.72 2.16 -24.65
N VAL A 126 0.88 3.14 -23.78
CA VAL A 126 -0.24 3.80 -23.09
C VAL A 126 -0.99 4.69 -24.08
N ARG A 127 -2.33 4.58 -24.11
CA ARG A 127 -3.21 5.41 -24.96
C ARG A 127 -3.86 6.54 -24.20
N GLU A 128 -4.17 6.31 -22.93
CA GLU A 128 -4.83 7.26 -22.04
C GLU A 128 -4.09 7.22 -20.71
N SER A 129 -3.81 8.37 -20.12
CA SER A 129 -3.07 8.43 -18.85
C SER A 129 -3.51 9.60 -18.00
N THR A 130 -3.31 9.45 -16.71
CA THR A 130 -3.27 10.55 -15.74
C THR A 130 -1.99 10.44 -14.92
N ALA A 131 -1.56 11.54 -14.31
CA ALA A 131 -0.30 11.61 -13.57
C ALA A 131 -0.51 12.27 -12.21
N PHE A 132 0.17 11.74 -11.20
CA PHE A 132 0.05 12.16 -9.81
C PHE A 132 1.41 12.59 -9.26
N TYR A 133 1.42 13.56 -8.36
CA TYR A 133 2.60 13.97 -7.61
C TYR A 133 2.82 13.08 -6.38
N TYR A 134 1.73 12.71 -5.69
CA TYR A 134 1.81 11.88 -4.49
C TYR A 134 1.64 10.39 -4.82
N PHE A 135 2.48 9.54 -4.22
CA PHE A 135 2.37 8.09 -4.38
C PHE A 135 1.04 7.55 -3.85
N PHE A 136 0.56 8.07 -2.72
CA PHE A 136 -0.65 7.55 -2.11
C PHE A 136 -1.92 7.85 -2.93
N THR A 137 -2.04 9.04 -3.53
CA THR A 137 -3.19 9.38 -4.40
C THR A 137 -3.18 8.52 -5.65
N ARG A 138 -2.01 8.35 -6.29
CA ARG A 138 -1.81 7.41 -7.40
C ARG A 138 -2.24 6.00 -7.03
N LYS A 139 -1.79 5.52 -5.88
CA LYS A 139 -2.04 4.16 -5.40
C LYS A 139 -3.53 3.92 -5.21
N VAL A 140 -4.25 4.85 -4.61
CA VAL A 140 -5.72 4.79 -4.50
C VAL A 140 -6.40 4.63 -5.86
N MET A 141 -5.90 5.29 -6.90
CA MET A 141 -6.45 5.14 -8.26
C MET A 141 -6.10 3.79 -8.90
N LEU A 142 -4.90 3.26 -8.66
CA LEU A 142 -4.48 1.93 -9.13
C LEU A 142 -5.27 0.81 -8.45
N THR A 143 -5.53 0.96 -7.15
CA THR A 143 -6.29 0.01 -6.34
C THR A 143 -7.80 0.29 -6.38
N SER A 144 -8.27 1.20 -7.24
CA SER A 144 -9.71 1.46 -7.41
C SER A 144 -10.42 0.18 -7.88
N PRO A 145 -11.70 -0.05 -7.52
CA PRO A 145 -12.39 -1.31 -7.83
C PRO A 145 -12.29 -1.67 -9.31
N ALA A 146 -11.65 -2.80 -9.58
CA ALA A 146 -11.47 -3.37 -10.90
C ALA A 146 -12.25 -4.69 -11.01
N ASN A 147 -12.51 -5.12 -12.24
CA ASN A 147 -13.12 -6.43 -12.52
C ASN A 147 -12.21 -7.58 -12.07
N ALA A 148 -10.89 -7.36 -12.07
CA ALA A 148 -9.88 -8.24 -11.49
C ALA A 148 -8.58 -7.48 -11.21
N PHE A 149 -7.80 -7.98 -10.25
CA PHE A 149 -6.42 -7.56 -10.02
C PHE A 149 -5.47 -8.70 -10.40
N VAL A 150 -4.49 -8.41 -11.25
CA VAL A 150 -3.49 -9.36 -11.70
C VAL A 150 -2.11 -8.91 -11.23
N TYR A 151 -1.46 -9.74 -10.43
CA TYR A 151 -0.13 -9.46 -9.89
C TYR A 151 0.90 -10.42 -10.48
N PHE A 152 1.90 -9.84 -11.12
CA PHE A 152 3.11 -10.53 -11.56
C PHE A 152 4.20 -10.40 -10.48
N PRO A 153 5.30 -11.17 -10.59
CA PRO A 153 6.45 -11.03 -9.71
C PRO A 153 6.95 -9.57 -9.67
N GLY A 154 7.30 -9.10 -8.48
CA GLY A 154 7.56 -7.69 -8.19
C GLY A 154 8.46 -7.48 -6.98
N GLY A 155 8.67 -6.21 -6.62
CA GLY A 155 9.44 -5.84 -5.42
C GLY A 155 8.55 -5.30 -4.32
N PHE A 156 9.09 -4.44 -3.45
CA PHE A 156 8.33 -3.83 -2.35
C PHE A 156 7.10 -3.05 -2.82
N GLY A 157 7.19 -2.29 -3.92
CA GLY A 157 6.03 -1.55 -4.44
C GLY A 157 4.87 -2.46 -4.87
N THR A 158 5.16 -3.59 -5.51
CA THR A 158 4.12 -4.57 -5.89
C THR A 158 3.51 -5.24 -4.66
N MET A 159 4.31 -5.48 -3.61
CA MET A 159 3.81 -6.01 -2.34
C MET A 159 2.94 -4.99 -1.59
N ASP A 160 3.33 -3.72 -1.58
CA ASP A 160 2.49 -2.62 -1.03
C ASP A 160 1.12 -2.59 -1.72
N GLU A 161 1.10 -2.56 -3.06
CA GLU A 161 -0.13 -2.56 -3.84
C GLU A 161 -0.98 -3.83 -3.62
N PHE A 162 -0.34 -5.00 -3.54
CA PHE A 162 -1.00 -6.27 -3.27
C PHE A 162 -1.66 -6.30 -1.89
N PHE A 163 -0.89 -5.99 -0.84
CA PHE A 163 -1.38 -6.00 0.53
C PHE A 163 -2.43 -4.93 0.78
N GLU A 164 -2.36 -3.78 0.10
CA GLU A 164 -3.44 -2.78 0.14
C GLU A 164 -4.77 -3.36 -0.36
N VAL A 165 -4.77 -4.01 -1.52
CA VAL A 165 -6.01 -4.54 -2.09
C VAL A 165 -6.62 -5.63 -1.19
N VAL A 166 -5.83 -6.59 -0.73
CA VAL A 166 -6.36 -7.68 0.10
C VAL A 166 -6.77 -7.20 1.50
N ASP A 167 -6.06 -6.23 2.09
CA ASP A 167 -6.46 -5.57 3.35
C ASP A 167 -7.78 -4.81 3.17
N LEU A 168 -7.95 -4.05 2.07
CA LEU A 168 -9.20 -3.34 1.78
C LEU A 168 -10.39 -4.29 1.58
N MET A 169 -10.17 -5.45 0.95
CA MET A 169 -11.19 -6.49 0.80
C MET A 169 -11.54 -7.14 2.14
N GLU A 170 -10.55 -7.44 2.99
CA GLU A 170 -10.74 -7.98 4.34
C GLU A 170 -11.54 -7.00 5.23
N LEU A 171 -11.21 -5.71 5.15
CA LEU A 171 -11.88 -4.65 5.90
C LEU A 171 -13.28 -4.31 5.37
N HIS A 172 -13.73 -4.96 4.28
CA HIS A 172 -14.97 -4.65 3.56
C HIS A 172 -15.05 -3.17 3.11
N LYS A 173 -13.89 -2.57 2.84
CA LYS A 173 -13.76 -1.21 2.28
C LYS A 173 -13.60 -1.21 0.77
N MET A 174 -13.32 -2.39 0.20
CA MET A 174 -13.37 -2.72 -1.21
C MET A 174 -14.22 -3.99 -1.38
N GLU A 175 -15.03 -4.04 -2.43
CA GLU A 175 -15.72 -5.27 -2.77
C GLU A 175 -14.73 -6.33 -3.29
N ARG A 176 -15.01 -7.62 -3.06
CA ARG A 176 -14.13 -8.70 -3.50
C ARG A 176 -14.06 -8.78 -5.02
N SER A 177 -12.87 -8.75 -5.59
CA SER A 177 -12.60 -9.01 -7.01
C SER A 177 -11.60 -10.18 -7.12
N PRO A 178 -11.61 -10.94 -8.23
CA PRO A 178 -10.61 -11.98 -8.45
C PRO A 178 -9.19 -11.43 -8.28
N ILE A 179 -8.40 -12.10 -7.45
CA ILE A 179 -6.98 -11.87 -7.27
C ILE A 179 -6.26 -12.97 -8.04
N VAL A 180 -5.59 -12.59 -9.13
CA VAL A 180 -4.84 -13.51 -9.99
C VAL A 180 -3.36 -13.26 -9.79
N LEU A 181 -2.63 -14.30 -9.38
CA LEU A 181 -1.22 -14.26 -9.03
C LEU A 181 -0.42 -15.06 -10.07
N VAL A 182 0.30 -14.37 -10.95
CA VAL A 182 1.07 -14.98 -12.03
C VAL A 182 2.47 -15.33 -11.52
N GLY A 183 2.91 -16.57 -11.71
CA GLY A 183 4.22 -17.08 -11.27
C GLY A 183 4.13 -17.84 -9.95
N SER A 184 3.82 -19.14 -10.03
CA SER A 184 3.60 -19.98 -8.85
C SER A 184 4.84 -20.13 -7.97
N ASP A 185 6.02 -20.12 -8.57
CA ASP A 185 7.32 -20.13 -7.89
C ASP A 185 7.59 -18.86 -7.06
N TYR A 186 7.06 -17.72 -7.49
CA TYR A 186 7.10 -16.47 -6.75
C TYR A 186 6.04 -16.41 -5.65
N TRP A 187 4.78 -16.74 -5.93
CA TRP A 187 3.67 -16.48 -5.00
C TRP A 187 3.46 -17.58 -3.94
N ASN A 188 3.77 -18.85 -4.24
CA ASN A 188 3.56 -19.94 -3.29
C ASN A 188 4.36 -19.78 -1.98
N PRO A 189 5.65 -19.36 -2.00
CA PRO A 189 6.38 -19.09 -0.76
C PRO A 189 5.69 -18.07 0.16
N LEU A 190 5.16 -16.97 -0.41
CA LEU A 190 4.42 -15.97 0.35
C LEU A 190 3.11 -16.54 0.91
N ILE A 191 2.38 -17.30 0.11
CA ILE A 191 1.14 -17.97 0.55
C ILE A 191 1.42 -18.95 1.69
N SER A 192 2.51 -19.72 1.60
CA SER A 192 2.97 -20.60 2.68
C SER A 192 3.27 -19.82 3.95
N PHE A 193 4.03 -18.73 3.86
CA PHE A 193 4.28 -17.85 5.01
C PHE A 193 2.97 -17.35 5.65
N LEU A 194 2.04 -16.84 4.85
CA LEU A 194 0.76 -16.34 5.36
C LEU A 194 -0.05 -17.44 6.05
N LYS A 195 -0.11 -18.65 5.48
CA LYS A 195 -0.84 -19.79 6.05
C LYS A 195 -0.17 -20.33 7.32
N GLU A 196 1.15 -20.41 7.34
CA GLU A 196 1.91 -20.99 8.46
C GLU A 196 2.07 -20.01 9.62
N LYS A 197 2.19 -18.72 9.35
CA LYS A 197 2.46 -17.69 10.35
C LYS A 197 1.25 -16.81 10.62
N SER A 198 0.78 -16.04 9.62
CA SER A 198 -0.31 -15.07 9.82
C SER A 198 -1.67 -15.71 10.17
N CYS A 199 -2.01 -16.85 9.55
CA CYS A 199 -3.22 -17.60 9.90
C CYS A 199 -3.10 -18.29 11.27
N ALA A 200 -1.92 -18.81 11.61
CA ALA A 200 -1.69 -19.50 12.89
C ALA A 200 -1.90 -18.58 14.09
N ILE A 201 -1.57 -17.29 13.97
CA ILE A 201 -1.85 -16.27 15.00
C ILE A 201 -3.25 -15.65 14.89
N GLY A 202 -4.11 -16.18 14.01
CA GLY A 202 -5.47 -15.72 13.79
C GLY A 202 -5.59 -14.32 13.18
N SER A 203 -4.51 -13.82 12.54
CA SER A 203 -4.52 -12.48 11.96
C SER A 203 -5.10 -12.42 10.54
N VAL A 204 -5.12 -13.56 9.84
CA VAL A 204 -5.71 -13.68 8.49
C VAL A 204 -6.56 -14.95 8.47
N PRO A 205 -7.84 -14.89 8.04
CA PRO A 205 -8.62 -16.09 7.79
C PRO A 205 -8.07 -16.86 6.58
N SER A 206 -7.80 -18.16 6.70
CA SER A 206 -7.25 -18.96 5.58
C SER A 206 -8.12 -18.91 4.33
N ARG A 207 -9.45 -18.86 4.50
CA ARG A 207 -10.43 -18.74 3.42
C ARG A 207 -10.19 -17.53 2.51
N ASP A 208 -9.65 -16.44 3.05
CA ASP A 208 -9.43 -15.21 2.28
C ASP A 208 -8.21 -15.37 1.35
N ILE A 209 -7.28 -16.28 1.69
CA ILE A 209 -6.14 -16.68 0.85
C ILE A 209 -6.54 -17.77 -0.14
N ASP A 210 -7.41 -18.70 0.27
CA ASP A 210 -7.88 -19.81 -0.59
C ASP A 210 -8.68 -19.32 -1.82
N ASP A 211 -9.22 -18.10 -1.74
CA ASP A 211 -9.90 -17.42 -2.85
C ASP A 211 -8.94 -16.84 -3.91
N TRP A 212 -7.61 -16.88 -3.71
CA TRP A 212 -6.63 -16.39 -4.69
C TRP A 212 -6.34 -17.42 -5.78
N HIS A 213 -6.01 -16.94 -6.98
CA HIS A 213 -5.80 -17.78 -8.15
C HIS A 213 -4.34 -17.70 -8.62
N VAL A 214 -3.52 -18.67 -8.21
CA VAL A 214 -2.14 -18.79 -8.67
C VAL A 214 -2.11 -19.49 -10.03
N VAL A 215 -1.46 -18.86 -11.01
CA VAL A 215 -1.43 -19.30 -12.41
C VAL A 215 -0.05 -19.09 -13.02
N ASP A 216 0.25 -19.80 -14.11
CA ASP A 216 1.57 -19.72 -14.78
C ASP A 216 1.47 -19.31 -16.25
N SER A 217 0.27 -18.95 -16.72
CA SER A 217 0.05 -18.48 -18.10
C SER A 217 -1.00 -17.38 -18.21
N ALA A 218 -0.93 -16.63 -19.32
CA ALA A 218 -1.90 -15.59 -19.66
C ALA A 218 -3.32 -16.16 -19.86
N GLN A 219 -3.42 -17.38 -20.39
CA GLN A 219 -4.69 -18.05 -20.66
C GLN A 219 -5.38 -18.48 -19.38
N GLU A 220 -4.63 -19.03 -18.42
CA GLU A 220 -5.15 -19.35 -17.08
C GLU A 220 -5.59 -18.09 -16.35
N ALA A 221 -4.75 -17.03 -16.37
CA ALA A 221 -5.10 -15.74 -15.80
C ALA A 221 -6.42 -15.21 -16.39
N TYR A 222 -6.54 -15.20 -17.72
CA TYR A 222 -7.73 -14.75 -18.41
C TYR A 222 -8.98 -15.60 -18.12
N ALA A 223 -8.83 -16.88 -17.83
CA ALA A 223 -9.96 -17.77 -17.51
C ALA A 223 -10.75 -17.31 -16.26
N TYR A 224 -10.06 -16.70 -15.29
CA TYR A 224 -10.68 -16.12 -14.08
C TYR A 224 -11.27 -14.71 -14.31
N ILE A 225 -10.93 -14.06 -15.42
CA ILE A 225 -11.31 -12.67 -15.72
C ILE A 225 -12.47 -12.61 -16.71
N LYS A 226 -12.52 -13.51 -17.70
CA LYS A 226 -13.42 -13.41 -18.87
C LYS A 226 -14.91 -13.19 -18.55
N ASP A 227 -15.41 -13.77 -17.45
CA ASP A 227 -16.83 -13.75 -17.06
C ASP A 227 -17.16 -12.66 -16.02
N THR A 228 -16.15 -11.89 -15.60
CA THR A 228 -16.34 -10.74 -14.71
C THR A 228 -17.14 -9.64 -15.40
N LYS A 229 -17.94 -8.92 -14.62
CA LYS A 229 -18.81 -7.85 -15.11
C LYS A 229 -18.59 -6.58 -14.33
N ASP A 230 -18.80 -5.46 -15.00
CA ASP A 230 -18.79 -4.15 -14.37
C ASP A 230 -19.86 -4.13 -13.31
N ARG A 231 -19.45 -3.59 -12.17
CA ARG A 231 -20.33 -3.53 -11.02
C ARG A 231 -21.09 -2.23 -11.11
N LYS A 232 -22.37 -2.29 -10.74
CA LYS A 232 -23.14 -1.07 -10.56
C LYS A 232 -22.51 -0.29 -9.41
N PRO A 233 -22.15 0.99 -9.59
CA PRO A 233 -21.63 1.79 -8.50
C PRO A 233 -22.67 1.84 -7.38
N VAL A 234 -22.34 1.31 -6.19
CA VAL A 234 -23.20 1.38 -5.01
C VAL A 234 -23.01 2.77 -4.39
N CYS A 235 -24.01 3.63 -4.49
CA CYS A 235 -23.96 5.02 -3.99
C CYS A 235 -24.00 5.13 -2.47
N GLU A 236 -22.94 4.68 -1.80
CA GLU A 236 -22.74 4.83 -0.37
C GLU A 236 -21.58 5.78 -0.07
N LEU A 237 -21.53 6.32 1.16
CA LEU A 237 -20.38 7.06 1.69
C LEU A 237 -19.20 6.09 1.96
N SER A 238 -18.84 5.23 1.01
CA SER A 238 -17.76 4.26 1.12
C SER A 238 -16.55 4.64 0.25
N PRO A 239 -15.34 4.16 0.61
CA PRO A 239 -14.14 4.30 -0.22
C PRO A 239 -14.26 3.59 -1.59
N SER A 240 -15.21 2.67 -1.74
CA SER A 240 -15.39 1.81 -2.91
C SER A 240 -16.29 2.39 -4.02
N SER A 241 -16.86 3.59 -3.86
CA SER A 241 -17.87 4.08 -4.81
C SER A 241 -17.87 5.61 -5.02
N PHE A 242 -16.91 6.15 -5.75
CA PHE A 242 -16.83 7.59 -6.01
C PHE A 242 -17.79 8.12 -7.11
N HIS A 243 -18.42 7.22 -7.89
CA HIS A 243 -19.21 7.59 -9.07
C HIS A 243 -20.71 7.52 -8.86
N CYS A 244 -21.25 8.46 -8.10
CA CYS A 244 -22.70 8.60 -7.95
C CYS A 244 -23.17 10.04 -8.14
N GLU A 245 -24.02 10.24 -9.16
CA GLU A 245 -25.03 11.30 -9.30
C GLU A 245 -24.74 12.62 -8.56
N GLY A 246 -23.62 13.29 -8.85
CA GLY A 246 -23.30 14.62 -8.29
C GLY A 246 -22.74 14.65 -6.85
N GLN A 247 -22.37 13.50 -6.28
CA GLN A 247 -21.87 13.37 -4.89
C GLN A 247 -20.34 13.40 -4.72
N VAL A 248 -19.57 13.52 -5.81
CA VAL A 248 -18.10 13.66 -5.73
C VAL A 248 -17.73 14.81 -4.77
N ASP A 249 -18.53 15.89 -4.79
CA ASP A 249 -18.27 17.11 -4.04
C ASP A 249 -18.18 16.87 -2.52
N TRP A 250 -19.13 16.17 -1.90
CA TRP A 250 -19.12 16.03 -0.43
C TRP A 250 -18.05 15.07 0.08
N LYS A 251 -17.69 14.02 -0.70
CA LYS A 251 -16.61 13.06 -0.33
C LYS A 251 -15.27 13.76 -0.29
N VAL A 252 -14.99 14.59 -1.29
CA VAL A 252 -13.79 15.42 -1.39
C VAL A 252 -13.67 16.31 -0.15
N PHE A 253 -14.73 17.01 0.25
CA PHE A 253 -14.70 17.81 1.47
C PHE A 253 -14.47 16.97 2.73
N ARG A 254 -14.97 15.74 2.80
CA ARG A 254 -14.72 14.86 3.95
C ARG A 254 -13.29 14.34 4.01
N ILE A 255 -12.71 13.95 2.88
CA ILE A 255 -11.29 13.57 2.78
C ILE A 255 -10.42 14.75 3.22
N MET A 256 -10.73 15.95 2.71
CA MET A 256 -10.04 17.18 3.09
C MET A 256 -10.13 17.42 4.60
N ALA A 257 -11.31 17.29 5.20
CA ALA A 257 -11.49 17.42 6.65
C ALA A 257 -10.65 16.40 7.43
N GLU A 258 -10.67 15.11 7.03
CA GLU A 258 -9.85 14.08 7.68
C GLU A 258 -8.34 14.34 7.53
N LEU A 259 -7.90 14.86 6.39
CA LEU A 259 -6.49 15.24 6.20
C LEU A 259 -6.10 16.44 7.07
N VAL A 260 -6.94 17.47 7.16
CA VAL A 260 -6.71 18.63 8.05
C VAL A 260 -6.63 18.16 9.50
N GLU A 261 -7.66 17.44 9.98
CA GLU A 261 -7.70 16.88 11.33
C GLU A 261 -6.48 15.99 11.61
N GLY A 262 -6.09 15.17 10.63
CA GLY A 262 -4.91 14.30 10.69
C GLY A 262 -3.59 15.06 10.85
N PHE A 263 -3.34 16.05 10.01
CA PHE A 263 -2.10 16.84 10.07
C PHE A 263 -2.04 17.73 11.32
N GLU A 264 -3.18 18.28 11.74
CA GLU A 264 -3.27 18.98 13.03
C GLU A 264 -3.00 18.02 14.19
N PHE A 265 -3.51 16.79 14.14
CA PHE A 265 -3.28 15.78 15.17
C PHE A 265 -1.80 15.40 15.32
N LEU A 266 -1.08 15.29 14.21
CA LEU A 266 0.37 15.04 14.17
C LEU A 266 1.19 16.24 14.66
N THR A 267 0.63 17.44 14.71
CA THR A 267 1.37 18.63 15.13
C THR A 267 1.83 18.50 16.58
N GLY A 268 3.16 18.50 16.76
CA GLY A 268 3.80 18.33 18.07
C GLY A 268 4.22 16.89 18.39
N LEU A 269 3.90 15.91 17.53
CA LEU A 269 4.46 14.57 17.59
C LEU A 269 5.77 14.55 16.80
N VAL A 270 6.89 14.69 17.51
CA VAL A 270 8.25 14.73 16.92
C VAL A 270 9.11 13.59 17.41
N GLU A 271 8.88 13.12 18.64
CA GLU A 271 9.63 12.04 19.29
C GLU A 271 8.70 10.84 19.49
N ASP A 272 8.14 10.32 18.40
CA ASP A 272 7.22 9.18 18.42
C ASP A 272 7.80 7.93 17.77
N VAL A 273 7.33 6.77 18.24
CA VAL A 273 7.59 5.46 17.64
C VAL A 273 6.24 4.83 17.31
N THR A 274 6.11 4.39 16.05
CA THR A 274 4.89 3.75 15.58
C THR A 274 4.99 2.24 15.75
N VAL A 275 4.08 1.65 16.52
CA VAL A 275 4.02 0.22 16.84
C VAL A 275 2.81 -0.42 16.16
N LEU A 276 3.09 -1.44 15.34
CA LEU A 276 2.14 -2.08 14.45
C LEU A 276 2.12 -3.59 14.69
N GLY A 277 0.96 -4.22 14.54
CA GLY A 277 0.79 -5.64 14.75
C GLY A 277 -0.68 -6.03 14.80
N THR A 278 -0.95 -7.32 14.95
CA THR A 278 -2.33 -7.81 14.88
C THR A 278 -3.16 -7.49 16.12
N LYS A 279 -4.47 -7.36 15.89
CA LYS A 279 -5.52 -7.33 16.91
C LYS A 279 -5.79 -8.72 17.54
N SER A 280 -5.32 -9.79 16.91
CA SER A 280 -5.67 -11.17 17.24
C SER A 280 -4.78 -11.83 18.31
N VAL A 281 -3.69 -11.16 18.72
CA VAL A 281 -2.82 -11.66 19.79
C VAL A 281 -3.53 -11.53 21.14
N HIS A 282 -3.58 -12.64 21.88
CA HIS A 282 -4.17 -12.70 23.23
C HIS A 282 -3.26 -12.08 24.28
N VAL A 283 -3.84 -11.63 25.40
CA VAL A 283 -3.13 -10.99 26.53
C VAL A 283 -2.06 -11.87 27.19
N ASP A 284 -2.19 -13.20 27.09
CA ASP A 284 -1.24 -14.18 27.67
C ASP A 284 -0.10 -14.55 26.70
N SER A 285 -0.02 -13.89 25.54
CA SER A 285 1.01 -14.16 24.54
C SER A 285 2.30 -13.42 24.87
N GLN A 286 3.45 -14.04 24.63
CA GLN A 286 4.76 -13.39 24.71
C GLN A 286 4.84 -12.11 23.86
N TYR A 287 4.10 -12.05 22.74
CA TYR A 287 4.08 -10.85 21.90
C TYR A 287 3.29 -9.70 22.54
N TYR A 288 2.27 -10.01 23.35
CA TYR A 288 1.56 -9.00 24.14
C TYR A 288 2.48 -8.43 25.23
N ASP A 289 3.15 -9.32 25.98
CA ASP A 289 4.10 -8.90 27.02
C ASP A 289 5.25 -8.07 26.46
N ALA A 290 5.81 -8.48 25.32
CA ALA A 290 6.86 -7.74 24.63
C ALA A 290 6.38 -6.36 24.12
N ALA A 291 5.18 -6.28 23.53
CA ALA A 291 4.61 -5.01 23.10
C ALA A 291 4.32 -4.08 24.28
N TYR A 292 3.84 -4.63 25.41
CA TYR A 292 3.69 -3.88 26.66
C TYR A 292 5.03 -3.35 27.16
N ALA A 293 6.05 -4.21 27.25
CA ALA A 293 7.38 -3.84 27.71
C ALA A 293 8.02 -2.78 26.80
N LEU A 294 7.81 -2.87 25.48
CA LEU A 294 8.25 -1.84 24.53
C LEU A 294 7.54 -0.51 24.83
N GLY A 295 6.22 -0.51 24.98
CA GLY A 295 5.45 0.69 25.33
C GLY A 295 5.94 1.35 26.62
N GLN A 296 6.25 0.55 27.64
CA GLN A 296 6.86 1.02 28.88
C GLN A 296 8.22 1.69 28.63
N GLN A 297 9.14 1.00 27.94
CA GLN A 297 10.47 1.55 27.69
C GLN A 297 10.44 2.81 26.81
N LEU A 298 9.52 2.89 25.85
CA LEU A 298 9.30 4.10 25.06
C LEU A 298 8.90 5.27 25.97
N ALA A 299 7.94 5.07 26.87
CA ALA A 299 7.51 6.08 27.83
C ALA A 299 8.66 6.55 28.75
N GLU A 300 9.42 5.60 29.32
CA GLU A 300 10.56 5.89 30.20
C GLU A 300 11.68 6.69 29.48
N ASN A 301 11.79 6.54 28.16
CA ASN A 301 12.77 7.25 27.34
C ASN A 301 12.20 8.51 26.66
N GLY A 302 10.96 8.90 26.99
CA GLY A 302 10.32 10.11 26.50
C GLY A 302 9.88 10.05 25.03
N PHE A 303 9.60 8.86 24.51
CA PHE A 303 8.96 8.68 23.22
C PHE A 303 7.43 8.55 23.37
N ALA A 304 6.69 9.14 22.44
CA ALA A 304 5.27 8.86 22.28
C ALA A 304 5.07 7.53 21.56
N THR A 305 4.11 6.72 22.03
CA THR A 305 3.75 5.45 21.41
C THR A 305 2.51 5.64 20.53
N VAL A 306 2.69 5.51 19.22
CA VAL A 306 1.62 5.61 18.22
C VAL A 306 1.23 4.22 17.75
N THR A 307 -0.07 3.89 17.77
CA THR A 307 -0.59 2.60 17.29
C THR A 307 -1.87 2.79 16.49
N GLY A 308 -2.46 1.70 15.99
CA GLY A 308 -3.80 1.72 15.40
C GLY A 308 -4.96 1.86 16.41
N GLY A 309 -4.69 1.87 17.72
CA GLY A 309 -5.67 2.07 18.80
C GLY A 309 -6.62 0.90 19.09
N GLY A 310 -6.47 -0.23 18.40
CA GLY A 310 -7.28 -1.44 18.59
C GLY A 310 -6.82 -2.33 19.75
N PRO A 311 -7.43 -3.52 19.91
CA PRO A 311 -6.97 -4.54 20.87
C PRO A 311 -5.69 -5.26 20.39
N GLY A 312 -5.21 -6.24 21.16
CA GLY A 312 -4.03 -7.06 20.82
C GLY A 312 -2.72 -6.29 21.00
N ILE A 313 -1.82 -6.35 20.02
CA ILE A 313 -0.51 -5.66 20.08
C ILE A 313 -0.67 -4.15 20.32
N MET A 314 -1.62 -3.52 19.63
CA MET A 314 -1.87 -2.09 19.75
C MET A 314 -2.24 -1.71 21.18
N GLU A 315 -3.15 -2.47 21.79
CA GLU A 315 -3.54 -2.27 23.19
C GLU A 315 -2.37 -2.51 24.14
N ALA A 316 -1.59 -3.57 23.96
CA ALA A 316 -0.43 -3.86 24.80
C ALA A 316 0.57 -2.69 24.82
N ALA A 317 0.98 -2.21 23.64
CA ALA A 317 1.91 -1.10 23.51
C ALA A 317 1.33 0.21 24.08
N ASN A 318 0.05 0.50 23.81
CA ASN A 318 -0.63 1.65 24.41
C ASN A 318 -0.69 1.54 25.94
N LYS A 319 -0.99 0.35 26.47
CA LYS A 319 -1.07 0.07 27.91
C LYS A 319 0.27 0.29 28.60
N GLY A 320 1.34 -0.29 28.06
CA GLY A 320 2.69 -0.12 28.59
C GLY A 320 3.10 1.35 28.64
N ALA A 321 2.82 2.11 27.59
CA ALA A 321 3.09 3.55 27.58
C ALA A 321 2.23 4.33 28.58
N PHE A 322 0.93 4.05 28.62
CA PHE A 322 -0.05 4.74 29.47
C PHE A 322 0.23 4.57 30.96
N GLU A 323 0.43 3.32 31.41
CA GLU A 323 0.66 2.99 32.82
C GLU A 323 1.99 3.55 33.34
N ASN A 324 2.95 3.79 32.45
CA ASN A 324 4.24 4.40 32.75
C ASN A 324 4.30 5.91 32.44
N GLY A 325 3.13 6.54 32.29
CA GLY A 325 3.01 7.99 32.17
C GLY A 325 3.33 8.59 30.80
N GLY A 326 3.76 7.79 29.83
CA GLY A 326 4.10 8.23 28.47
C GLY A 326 2.90 8.60 27.61
N ASP A 327 3.14 9.26 26.48
CA ASP A 327 2.10 9.58 25.51
C ASP A 327 1.67 8.33 24.76
N SER A 328 0.37 8.03 24.81
CA SER A 328 -0.23 6.85 24.20
C SER A 328 -1.30 7.27 23.21
N ILE A 329 -1.07 6.96 21.93
CA ILE A 329 -1.78 7.56 20.81
C ILE A 329 -2.40 6.46 19.94
N GLY A 330 -3.65 6.68 19.50
CA GLY A 330 -4.39 5.78 18.63
C GLY A 330 -4.82 6.44 17.32
N VAL A 331 -4.44 5.85 16.20
CA VAL A 331 -4.84 6.26 14.84
C VAL A 331 -5.70 5.16 14.23
N ASN A 332 -7.02 5.27 14.40
CA ASN A 332 -7.95 4.15 14.18
C ASN A 332 -8.86 4.33 12.95
N MET A 333 -9.45 3.22 12.50
CA MET A 333 -10.54 3.24 11.52
C MET A 333 -11.89 3.45 12.23
N LYS A 334 -12.78 4.22 11.62
CA LYS A 334 -14.19 4.35 12.00
C LYS A 334 -15.00 3.23 11.34
N PHE A 335 -15.59 2.36 12.16
CA PHE A 335 -16.52 1.31 11.73
C PHE A 335 -17.93 1.64 12.22
N GLY A 336 -18.78 2.18 11.34
CA GLY A 336 -20.11 2.64 11.72
C GLY A 336 -20.06 3.82 12.70
N SER A 337 -20.95 3.83 13.69
CA SER A 337 -21.08 4.92 14.68
C SER A 337 -20.28 4.71 15.97
N ARG A 338 -19.58 3.57 16.13
CA ARG A 338 -18.82 3.26 17.34
C ARG A 338 -17.33 3.22 17.04
N GLU A 339 -16.59 4.07 17.71
CA GLU A 339 -15.14 4.02 17.75
C GLU A 339 -14.72 2.94 18.75
N ARG A 340 -13.95 1.94 18.31
CA ARG A 340 -13.38 0.91 19.20
C ARG A 340 -11.91 1.25 19.44
N VAL A 341 -11.69 2.17 20.36
CA VAL A 341 -10.34 2.52 20.86
C VAL A 341 -10.15 1.82 22.21
N ASN A 342 -8.96 1.26 22.42
CA ASN A 342 -8.63 0.61 23.68
C ASN A 342 -8.52 1.64 24.83
N PRO A 343 -8.74 1.24 26.10
CA PRO A 343 -8.87 2.18 27.22
C PRO A 343 -7.56 2.88 27.62
N TYR A 344 -6.42 2.51 27.02
CA TYR A 344 -5.11 3.03 27.36
C TYR A 344 -4.61 4.08 26.37
N VAL A 345 -5.45 4.52 25.43
CA VAL A 345 -5.14 5.62 24.52
C VAL A 345 -5.49 6.96 25.18
N LYS A 346 -4.52 7.87 25.30
CA LYS A 346 -4.71 9.24 25.81
C LYS A 346 -5.29 10.18 24.75
N ARG A 347 -4.84 10.02 23.50
CA ARG A 347 -5.26 10.84 22.35
C ARG A 347 -5.56 9.92 21.17
N ALA A 348 -6.74 10.06 20.57
CA ALA A 348 -7.15 9.26 19.43
C ALA A 348 -7.63 10.12 18.27
N ILE A 349 -7.48 9.61 17.05
CA ILE A 349 -8.10 10.15 15.85
C ILE A 349 -8.61 9.01 14.97
N GLY A 350 -9.87 9.13 14.55
CA GLY A 350 -10.56 8.13 13.74
C GLY A 350 -10.81 8.58 12.31
N PHE A 351 -10.59 7.67 11.36
CA PHE A 351 -10.72 7.92 9.92
C PHE A 351 -11.75 7.02 9.27
N GLN A 352 -12.54 7.54 8.33
CA GLN A 352 -13.43 6.74 7.52
C GLN A 352 -12.74 6.13 6.30
N PHE A 353 -11.78 6.86 5.74
CA PHE A 353 -11.04 6.44 4.56
C PHE A 353 -9.74 5.72 4.99
N PRO A 354 -9.51 4.47 4.54
CA PRO A 354 -8.29 3.75 4.88
C PRO A 354 -7.01 4.49 4.46
N PHE A 355 -7.04 5.17 3.30
CA PHE A 355 -5.86 5.88 2.79
C PHE A 355 -5.51 7.15 3.59
N THR A 356 -6.49 7.88 4.14
CA THR A 356 -6.21 9.04 5.01
C THR A 356 -5.62 8.56 6.33
N ARG A 357 -6.22 7.54 6.95
CA ARG A 357 -5.69 6.89 8.16
C ARG A 357 -4.24 6.47 7.97
N LYS A 358 -3.98 5.77 6.86
CA LYS A 358 -2.69 5.19 6.53
C LYS A 358 -1.63 6.28 6.43
N LEU A 359 -1.90 7.35 5.66
CA LEU A 359 -1.01 8.50 5.54
C LEU A 359 -0.63 9.11 6.90
N ILE A 360 -1.56 9.16 7.85
CA ILE A 360 -1.31 9.70 9.19
C ILE A 360 -0.55 8.69 10.07
N LEU A 361 -0.88 7.41 9.98
CA LEU A 361 -0.23 6.35 10.77
C LEU A 361 1.21 6.07 10.31
N THR A 362 1.49 6.20 9.01
CA THR A 362 2.83 6.03 8.43
C THR A 362 3.53 7.37 8.18
N ALA A 363 3.04 8.45 8.80
CA ALA A 363 3.78 9.70 8.83
C ALA A 363 5.15 9.45 9.48
N PRO A 364 6.21 10.20 9.13
CA PRO A 364 7.54 9.90 9.63
C PRO A 364 7.61 9.95 11.16
N SER A 365 7.90 8.79 11.74
CA SER A 365 8.22 8.58 13.16
C SER A 365 9.72 8.41 13.33
N LYS A 366 10.22 8.38 14.58
CA LYS A 366 11.62 8.04 14.87
C LYS A 366 11.97 6.59 14.57
N ALA A 367 10.99 5.69 14.61
CA ALA A 367 11.12 4.32 14.20
C ALA A 367 9.73 3.69 13.95
N PHE A 368 9.71 2.60 13.21
CA PHE A 368 8.56 1.71 13.07
C PHE A 368 8.90 0.34 13.67
N VAL A 369 8.05 -0.16 14.56
CA VAL A 369 8.20 -1.50 15.16
C VAL A 369 7.01 -2.37 14.76
N PHE A 370 7.29 -3.44 14.03
CA PHE A 370 6.30 -4.38 13.53
C PHE A 370 6.36 -5.69 14.32
N PHE A 371 5.31 -5.95 15.09
CA PHE A 371 5.01 -7.26 15.68
C PHE A 371 4.26 -8.14 14.68
N PRO A 372 4.17 -9.46 14.94
CA PRO A 372 3.45 -10.39 14.09
C PRO A 372 2.05 -9.93 13.69
N GLY A 373 1.71 -10.15 12.42
CA GLY A 373 0.42 -9.71 11.91
C GLY A 373 -0.03 -10.30 10.58
N GLY A 374 -1.00 -9.62 9.97
CA GLY A 374 -1.70 -10.06 8.76
C GLY A 374 -1.64 -9.01 7.66
N PHE A 375 -2.67 -8.96 6.80
CA PHE A 375 -2.68 -8.08 5.63
C PHE A 375 -2.43 -6.61 5.98
N GLY A 376 -3.13 -6.04 6.96
CA GLY A 376 -2.91 -4.64 7.36
C GLY A 376 -1.49 -4.35 7.91
N THR A 377 -0.87 -5.31 8.61
CA THR A 377 0.52 -5.16 9.11
C THR A 377 1.52 -5.23 7.96
N LEU A 378 1.34 -6.18 7.04
CA LEU A 378 2.21 -6.36 5.88
C LEU A 378 2.07 -5.19 4.89
N HIS A 379 0.85 -4.70 4.68
CA HIS A 379 0.57 -3.50 3.90
C HIS A 379 1.39 -2.30 4.41
N GLN A 380 1.35 -2.02 5.70
CA GLN A 380 2.10 -0.90 6.30
C GLN A 380 3.61 -1.13 6.24
N LEU A 381 4.08 -2.37 6.42
CA LEU A 381 5.50 -2.70 6.31
C LEU A 381 6.02 -2.41 4.89
N PHE A 382 5.35 -2.96 3.87
CA PHE A 382 5.79 -2.77 2.49
C PHE A 382 5.61 -1.35 1.99
N GLU A 383 4.64 -0.59 2.52
CA GLU A 383 4.52 0.84 2.25
C GLU A 383 5.73 1.62 2.76
N VAL A 384 6.10 1.45 4.04
CA VAL A 384 7.24 2.16 4.64
C VAL A 384 8.54 1.77 3.91
N LEU A 385 8.75 0.48 3.63
CA LEU A 385 9.90 0.00 2.85
C LEU A 385 9.95 0.66 1.46
N THR A 386 8.82 0.72 0.75
CA THR A 386 8.74 1.35 -0.57
C THR A 386 9.04 2.84 -0.50
N LEU A 387 8.52 3.55 0.52
CA LEU A 387 8.76 4.99 0.67
C LEU A 387 10.23 5.31 0.97
N ILE A 388 10.91 4.49 1.78
CA ILE A 388 12.35 4.63 2.05
C ILE A 388 13.18 4.26 0.80
N GLN A 389 12.89 3.11 0.17
CA GLN A 389 13.56 2.66 -1.06
C GLN A 389 13.50 3.72 -2.18
N THR A 390 12.34 4.35 -2.34
CA THR A 390 12.11 5.39 -3.37
C THR A 390 12.55 6.79 -2.93
N LYS A 391 13.15 6.93 -1.74
CA LYS A 391 13.63 8.20 -1.15
C LYS A 391 12.53 9.25 -0.94
N LYS A 392 11.28 8.80 -0.79
CA LYS A 392 10.12 9.65 -0.46
C LYS A 392 9.91 9.79 1.05
N MET A 393 10.52 8.91 1.83
CA MET A 393 10.67 9.03 3.27
C MET A 393 12.17 8.97 3.60
N GLN A 394 12.59 9.72 4.63
CA GLN A 394 13.95 9.60 5.16
C GLN A 394 14.15 8.20 5.76
N LYS A 395 15.37 7.67 5.70
CA LYS A 395 15.67 6.39 6.32
C LYS A 395 15.50 6.52 7.84
N VAL A 396 14.63 5.68 8.39
CA VAL A 396 14.38 5.52 9.84
C VAL A 396 14.45 4.02 10.16
N PRO A 397 14.74 3.62 11.41
CA PRO A 397 14.74 2.22 11.79
C PRO A 397 13.39 1.55 11.55
N ILE A 398 13.42 0.40 10.88
CA ILE A 398 12.31 -0.54 10.76
C ILE A 398 12.70 -1.79 11.53
N ILE A 399 11.96 -2.10 12.59
CA ILE A 399 12.27 -3.21 13.50
C ILE A 399 11.15 -4.24 13.40
N LEU A 400 11.50 -5.47 13.05
CA LEU A 400 10.59 -6.60 13.01
C LEU A 400 10.78 -7.43 14.28
N TYR A 401 9.83 -7.36 15.21
CA TYR A 401 9.90 -8.08 16.47
C TYR A 401 9.37 -9.51 16.33
N GLY A 402 10.19 -10.51 16.67
CA GLY A 402 9.86 -11.93 16.67
C GLY A 402 10.43 -12.68 15.46
N HIS A 403 11.63 -13.22 15.61
CA HIS A 403 12.39 -13.91 14.57
C HIS A 403 11.65 -15.14 14.03
N ASP A 404 10.99 -15.93 14.88
CA ASP A 404 10.22 -17.09 14.42
C ASP A 404 9.13 -16.68 13.41
N PHE A 405 8.49 -15.52 13.61
CA PHE A 405 7.45 -15.06 12.71
C PHE A 405 8.04 -14.49 11.42
N TRP A 406 9.05 -13.63 11.51
CA TRP A 406 9.54 -12.84 10.37
C TRP A 406 10.57 -13.56 9.48
N GLU A 407 11.27 -14.57 9.98
CA GLU A 407 12.33 -15.26 9.23
C GLU A 407 11.87 -15.85 7.89
N PRO A 408 10.71 -16.53 7.78
CA PRO A 408 10.26 -17.05 6.49
C PRO A 408 9.99 -15.92 5.48
N LEU A 409 9.52 -14.75 5.94
CA LEU A 409 9.32 -13.58 5.07
C LEU A 409 10.66 -12.96 4.65
N HIS A 410 11.64 -12.87 5.56
CA HIS A 410 12.99 -12.41 5.20
C HIS A 410 13.65 -13.37 4.20
N GLY A 411 13.55 -14.68 4.43
CA GLY A 411 14.00 -15.70 3.49
C GLY A 411 13.32 -15.59 2.13
N PHE A 412 12.02 -15.27 2.10
CA PHE A 412 11.29 -14.94 0.87
C PHE A 412 11.87 -13.71 0.17
N ILE A 413 12.04 -12.59 0.87
CA ILE A 413 12.58 -11.35 0.28
C ILE A 413 13.98 -11.59 -0.29
N LYS A 414 14.88 -12.19 0.50
CA LYS A 414 16.26 -12.43 0.09
C LYS A 414 16.37 -13.43 -1.08
N LYS A 415 15.68 -14.56 -0.99
CA LYS A 415 15.77 -15.59 -2.03
C LYS A 415 15.00 -15.20 -3.29
N ILE A 416 13.77 -14.70 -3.14
CA ILE A 416 12.88 -14.44 -4.26
C ILE A 416 13.15 -13.05 -4.87
N PHE A 417 13.15 -11.97 -4.06
CA PHE A 417 13.25 -10.62 -4.62
C PHE A 417 14.67 -10.26 -5.03
N VAL A 418 15.65 -10.60 -4.20
CA VAL A 418 17.05 -10.24 -4.47
C VAL A 418 17.67 -11.21 -5.48
N HIS A 419 17.67 -12.51 -5.18
CA HIS A 419 18.48 -13.47 -5.94
C HIS A 419 17.79 -14.13 -7.14
N ASN A 420 16.51 -14.49 -7.04
CA ASN A 420 15.84 -15.24 -8.10
C ASN A 420 15.24 -14.33 -9.18
N PHE A 421 14.58 -13.24 -8.77
CA PHE A 421 13.86 -12.35 -9.67
C PHE A 421 14.48 -10.95 -9.80
N GLU A 422 15.47 -10.61 -8.97
CA GLU A 422 16.20 -9.33 -9.00
C GLU A 422 15.28 -8.09 -9.03
N THR A 423 14.14 -8.15 -8.33
CA THR A 423 13.09 -7.11 -8.33
C THR A 423 13.37 -5.95 -7.37
N ILE A 424 14.32 -6.13 -6.44
CA ILE A 424 14.87 -5.10 -5.55
C ILE A 424 16.41 -5.14 -5.63
N ASN A 425 17.11 -4.13 -5.08
CA ASN A 425 18.58 -4.15 -5.00
C ASN A 425 19.05 -5.03 -3.84
N ASP A 426 20.28 -5.52 -3.91
CA ASP A 426 20.90 -6.33 -2.84
C ASP A 426 20.95 -5.60 -1.49
N GLU A 427 21.03 -4.27 -1.46
CA GLU A 427 21.06 -3.46 -0.23
C GLU A 427 19.66 -3.23 0.39
N ASP A 428 18.59 -3.58 -0.33
CA ASP A 428 17.22 -3.30 0.12
C ASP A 428 16.74 -4.28 1.21
N ASP A 429 17.38 -5.44 1.38
CA ASP A 429 17.10 -6.37 2.49
C ASP A 429 17.74 -5.92 3.82
N GLU A 430 18.59 -4.88 3.79
CA GLU A 430 19.18 -4.21 4.96
C GLU A 430 18.34 -3.01 5.46
N LEU A 431 17.15 -2.80 4.89
CA LEU A 431 16.26 -1.70 5.31
C LEU A 431 15.56 -1.94 6.65
N TYR A 432 15.60 -3.17 7.16
CA TYR A 432 14.97 -3.54 8.42
C TYR A 432 15.86 -4.50 9.23
N GLU A 433 15.59 -4.56 10.54
CA GLU A 433 16.28 -5.47 11.46
C GLU A 433 15.27 -6.37 12.17
N ILE A 434 15.60 -7.66 12.31
CA ILE A 434 14.77 -8.63 13.05
C ILE A 434 15.35 -8.80 14.45
N VAL A 435 14.52 -8.65 15.48
CA VAL A 435 14.94 -8.73 16.88
C VAL A 435 13.98 -9.60 17.69
N ASP A 436 14.47 -10.21 18.76
CA ASP A 436 13.66 -11.02 19.68
C ASP A 436 13.52 -10.38 21.07
N ASP A 437 14.24 -9.29 21.35
CA ASP A 437 14.26 -8.64 22.64
C ASP A 437 14.00 -7.13 22.55
N VAL A 438 13.21 -6.65 23.51
CA VAL A 438 12.77 -5.25 23.56
C VAL A 438 13.94 -4.31 23.81
N SER A 439 14.96 -4.74 24.55
CA SER A 439 16.17 -3.95 24.81
C SER A 439 16.91 -3.60 23.52
N THR A 440 17.16 -4.57 22.65
CA THR A 440 17.81 -4.37 21.35
C THR A 440 16.97 -3.45 20.47
N ALA A 441 15.66 -3.67 20.40
CA ALA A 441 14.76 -2.76 19.69
C ALA A 441 14.92 -1.31 20.19
N MET A 442 14.95 -1.11 21.51
CA MET A 442 15.12 0.20 22.12
C MET A 442 16.51 0.80 21.91
N ASP A 443 17.55 -0.02 21.85
CA ASP A 443 18.91 0.47 21.60
C ASP A 443 19.06 0.99 20.17
N ILE A 444 18.49 0.29 19.18
CA ILE A 444 18.40 0.77 17.79
C ILE A 444 17.67 2.11 17.71
N ILE A 445 16.52 2.24 18.38
CA ILE A 445 15.73 3.48 18.43
C ILE A 445 16.53 4.62 19.07
N LYS A 446 17.21 4.36 20.19
CA LYS A 446 18.02 5.35 20.91
C LYS A 446 19.26 5.77 20.13
N GLU A 447 19.87 4.88 19.35
CA GLU A 447 21.00 5.19 18.50
C GLU A 447 20.59 6.17 17.40
N PHE A 448 19.48 5.90 16.71
CA PHE A 448 18.94 6.80 15.69
C PHE A 448 18.52 8.16 16.24
N ARG A 449 18.00 8.24 17.49
CA ARG A 449 17.69 9.53 18.11
C ARG A 449 18.91 10.46 18.23
N LYS A 450 20.12 9.92 18.30
CA LYS A 450 21.37 10.69 18.47
C LYS A 450 21.96 11.18 17.14
N SER A 451 21.63 10.54 16.02
CA SER A 451 22.05 10.93 14.66
C SER A 451 21.19 12.06 14.12
#